data_AF-A0A2E5V4G1-F1
#
_entry.id   AF-A0A2E5V4G1-F1
#
_cell.length_a   1.000
_cell.length_b   1.000
_cell.length_c   1.000
_cell.angle_alpha   90.00
_cell.angle_beta   90.00
_cell.angle_gamma   90.00
#
_symmetry.space_group_name_H-M   'P 1'
#
loop_
_entity.id
_entity.type
_entity.pdbx_description
1 polymer ?
#
loop_
_entity_poly.entity_id
_entity_poly.type
_entity_poly.pdbx_seq_one_letter_code
_entity_poly.pdbx_strand_id
1 'polypeptide(L)' 'MLRYLMGATLFGLIWASIAYTQQGISDPKQLLANVLVFIVIGTAICWLLSYIVKWFKDPK' A
#
# COMPACT_ATOMS: atom_id res chain seq x y z
N MET A 1 -2.92 4.55 -12.29
CA MET A 1 -2.80 3.13 -11.86
C MET A 1 -1.35 2.76 -11.51
N LEU A 2 -0.41 2.74 -12.46
CA LEU A 2 0.99 2.31 -12.23
C LEU A 2 1.73 3.10 -11.14
N ARG A 3 1.54 4.44 -11.07
CA ARG A 3 2.17 5.30 -10.04
C ARG A 3 1.73 4.97 -8.61
N TYR A 4 0.46 4.60 -8.42
CA TYR A 4 -0.06 4.23 -7.09
C TYR A 4 0.45 2.86 -6.66
N LEU A 5 0.54 1.92 -7.60
CA LEU A 5 1.14 0.61 -7.36
C LEU A 5 2.62 0.74 -7.00
N MET A 6 3.40 1.51 -7.75
CA MET A 6 4.82 1.76 -7.44
C MET A 6 5.02 2.39 -6.07
N GLY A 7 4.22 3.41 -5.72
CA GLY A 7 4.29 4.06 -4.41
C GLY A 7 3.97 3.11 -3.27
N ALA A 8 2.89 2.34 -3.39
CA ALA A 8 2.49 1.34 -2.38
C ALA A 8 3.53 0.22 -2.24
N THR A 9 4.15 -0.20 -3.35
CA THR A 9 5.18 -1.26 -3.34
C THR A 9 6.46 -0.77 -2.67
N LEU A 10 6.94 0.44 -2.99
CA LEU A 10 8.11 1.05 -2.34
C LEU A 10 7.88 1.23 -0.84
N PHE A 11 6.69 1.72 -0.47
CA PHE A 11 6.36 1.92 0.94
C PHE A 11 6.25 0.59 1.70
N GLY A 12 5.66 -0.43 1.07
CA GLY A 12 5.61 -1.79 1.61
C GLY A 12 7.00 -2.41 1.78
N LEU A 13 7.92 -2.19 0.86
CA LEU A 13 9.31 -2.66 0.96
C LEU A 13 10.10 -1.97 2.08
N ILE A 14 9.93 -0.66 2.23
CA ILE A 14 10.54 0.10 3.34
C ILE A 14 9.99 -0.42 4.68
N TRP A 15 8.68 -0.59 4.77
CA TRP A 15 8.03 -1.13 5.96
C TRP A 15 8.50 -2.56 6.28
N ALA A 16 8.61 -3.43 5.28
CA ALA A 16 9.15 -4.78 5.46
C ALA A 16 10.58 -4.78 6.01
N SER A 17 11.42 -3.85 5.53
CA SER A 17 12.79 -3.69 6.01
C SER A 17 12.83 -3.26 7.49
N ILE A 18 11.90 -2.38 7.90
CA ILE A 18 11.76 -1.94 9.29
C ILE A 18 11.21 -3.08 10.17
N ALA A 19 10.20 -3.81 9.70
CA ALA A 19 9.61 -4.93 10.43
C ALA A 19 10.61 -6.07 10.65
N TYR A 20 11.47 -6.34 9.66
CA TYR A 20 12.56 -7.31 9.79
C TYR A 20 13.63 -6.86 10.80
N THR A 21 14.03 -5.59 10.79
CA THR A 21 15.14 -5.07 11.61
C THR A 21 14.74 -4.65 13.02
N GLN A 22 13.54 -4.08 13.22
CA GLN A 22 13.11 -3.51 14.49
C GLN A 22 12.04 -4.33 15.21
N GLN A 23 11.17 -5.06 14.50
CA GLN A 23 10.09 -5.85 15.11
C GLN A 23 10.47 -7.33 15.32
N GLY A 24 11.67 -7.74 14.87
CA GLY A 24 12.15 -9.12 15.01
C GLY A 24 11.36 -10.15 14.20
N ILE A 25 10.54 -9.71 13.25
CA ILE A 25 9.81 -10.61 12.34
C ILE A 25 10.83 -11.18 11.36
N SER A 26 11.31 -12.39 11.64
CA SER A 26 12.29 -13.09 10.82
C SER A 26 11.65 -14.00 9.78
N ASP A 27 10.34 -14.27 9.89
CA ASP A 27 9.59 -15.10 8.96
C ASP A 27 9.31 -14.37 7.63
N PRO A 28 9.95 -14.77 6.51
CA PRO A 28 9.79 -14.09 5.23
C PRO A 28 8.37 -14.22 4.67
N LYS A 29 7.65 -15.29 5.01
CA LYS A 29 6.24 -15.49 4.61
C LYS A 29 5.31 -14.46 5.25
N GLN A 30 5.53 -14.15 6.53
CA GLN A 30 4.70 -13.21 7.28
C GLN A 30 4.95 -11.78 6.83
N LEU A 31 6.22 -11.43 6.58
CA LEU A 31 6.61 -10.17 5.95
C LEU A 31 5.94 -9.99 4.58
N LEU A 32 6.03 -10.98 3.71
CA LEU A 32 5.43 -10.91 2.37
C LEU A 32 3.90 -10.77 2.44
N ALA A 33 3.23 -11.50 3.33
CA ALA A 33 1.80 -11.38 3.53
C ALA A 33 1.39 -9.97 3.98
N ASN A 34 2.10 -9.39 4.94
CA ASN A 34 1.83 -8.02 5.40
C ASN A 34 2.06 -6.97 4.31
N VAL A 35 3.12 -7.12 3.50
CA VAL A 35 3.39 -6.23 2.36
C VAL A 35 2.28 -6.33 1.31
N LEU A 36 1.83 -7.53 0.98
CA LEU A 36 0.73 -7.73 0.03
C LEU A 36 -0.57 -7.11 0.52
N VAL A 37 -0.90 -7.31 1.80
CA VAL A 37 -2.06 -6.67 2.44
C VAL A 37 -1.95 -5.15 2.36
N PHE A 38 -0.78 -4.59 2.63
CA PHE A 38 -0.54 -3.15 2.53
C PHE A 38 -0.72 -2.62 1.10
N ILE A 39 -0.22 -3.33 0.09
CA ILE A 39 -0.36 -2.94 -1.32
C ILE A 39 -1.84 -2.95 -1.73
N VAL A 40 -2.60 -3.99 -1.34
CA VAL A 40 -4.02 -4.11 -1.65
C VAL A 40 -4.82 -2.98 -1.00
N ILE A 41 -4.62 -2.75 0.30
CA ILE A 41 -5.31 -1.69 1.06
C ILE A 41 -4.93 -0.30 0.51
N GLY A 42 -3.64 -0.05 0.30
CA GLY A 42 -3.15 1.22 -0.24
C GLY A 42 -3.71 1.51 -1.63
N THR A 43 -3.79 0.51 -2.50
CA THR A 43 -4.39 0.64 -3.83
C THR A 43 -5.89 0.92 -3.75
N ALA A 44 -6.61 0.20 -2.87
CA ALA A 44 -8.04 0.42 -2.65
C ALA A 44 -8.32 1.85 -2.13
N ILE A 45 -7.53 2.34 -1.17
CA ILE A 45 -7.64 3.71 -0.65
C ILE A 45 -7.37 4.73 -1.75
N CYS A 46 -6.29 4.58 -2.53
CA CYS A 46 -5.99 5.49 -3.64
C CYS A 46 -7.09 5.48 -4.72
N TRP A 47 -7.69 4.33 -4.99
CA TRP A 47 -8.81 4.21 -5.91
C TRP A 47 -10.06 4.94 -5.38
N LEU A 48 -10.38 4.76 -4.11
CA LEU A 48 -11.52 5.38 -3.44
C LEU A 48 -11.34 6.91 -3.36
N LEU A 49 -10.14 7.39 -3.02
CA LEU A 49 -9.79 8.80 -3.06
C LEU A 49 -9.91 9.38 -4.49
N SER A 50 -9.44 8.65 -5.50
CA SER A 50 -9.60 9.07 -6.89
C SER A 50 -11.07 9.14 -7.31
N TYR A 51 -11.92 8.25 -6.77
CA TYR A 51 -13.36 8.26 -7.02
C TYR A 51 -14.02 9.47 -6.36
N ILE A 52 -13.73 9.73 -5.08
CA ILE A 52 -14.23 10.91 -4.34
C ILE A 52 -13.79 12.21 -5.01
N VAL A 53 -12.52 12.33 -5.39
CA VAL A 53 -12.00 13.54 -6.06
C VAL A 53 -12.67 13.76 -7.41
N LYS A 54 -12.95 12.69 -8.17
CA LYS A 54 -13.76 12.78 -9.40
C LYS A 54 -15.17 13.27 -9.10
N TRP A 55 -15.79 12.75 -8.04
CA TRP A 55 -17.14 13.14 -7.62
C TRP A 55 -17.23 14.61 -7.20
N PHE A 56 -16.21 15.13 -6.51
CA PHE A 56 -16.11 16.55 -6.18
C PHE A 56 -15.82 17.44 -7.39
N LYS A 57 -15.09 16.94 -8.39
CA LYS A 57 -14.68 17.72 -9.56
C LYS A 57 -15.79 17.82 -10.62
N ASP A 58 -16.61 16.79 -10.76
CA ASP A 58 -17.81 16.79 -11.61
C ASP A 58 -19.04 16.39 -10.76
N PRO A 59 -19.60 17.32 -9.99
CA PRO A 59 -20.90 17.13 -9.37
C PRO A 59 -21.97 17.28 -10.47
N LYS A 60 -22.26 16.19 -11.18
CA LYS A 60 -23.51 16.07 -11.95
C LYS A 60 -24.56 15.35 -11.11
#